data_AF-A0A1V4WBN2-F1
#
_entry.id   AF-A0A1V4WBN2-F1
#
_cell.length_a   1.000
_cell.length_b   1.000
_cell.length_c   1.000
_cell.angle_alpha   90.00
_cell.angle_beta   90.00
_cell.angle_gamma   90.00
#
_symmetry.space_group_name_H-M   'P 1'
#
loop_
_entity.id
_entity.type
_entity.pdbx_description
1 polymer ?
#
loop_
_entity_poly.entity_id
_entity_poly.type
_entity_poly.pdbx_seq_one_letter_code
_entity_poly.pdbx_strand_id
1 'polypeptide(L)'
;MFGVDVLGFDFSRFKGMYPDVGGSGSGDGGAASTADPGDSNISIGEGQAKFTGGETDIQQDDSVVAGQKEQKPIQTPEQDKAFADLRRRAEAAERKIQQYNQIVQQNFGQTHGLNDMDSYFNAVNQTLQQQQVSQQQQVEKYRSEKEAQLESQGYNVREIREIFRTDPVFIRMNQENQALKRQLATDQQQRQQERLTQQIMADHVKLRDKYGDLVPDLQDLDDNTVALIKQGIPLRAAWLQANEDAILEHAKTTTKAKTIRDIGSKNHLDTEKGGAGEFEAQIDLSNDELRTWRGIFGKKLTVAQIKEKVSKYRKAAKK
;
A
#
# COMPACT_ATOMS: atom_id res chain seq x y z
N MET A 1 14.07 17.51 -33.76
CA MET A 1 13.35 17.15 -32.52
C MET A 1 12.85 15.73 -32.70
N PHE A 2 13.53 14.75 -32.10
CA PHE A 2 13.09 13.36 -32.09
C PHE A 2 12.43 13.11 -30.74
N GLY A 3 11.09 13.04 -30.75
CA GLY A 3 10.33 12.56 -29.60
C GLY A 3 10.52 11.05 -29.51
N VAL A 4 11.25 10.60 -28.49
CA VAL A 4 11.33 9.19 -28.15
C VAL A 4 10.05 8.89 -27.38
N ASP A 5 9.13 8.13 -27.97
CA ASP A 5 8.03 7.50 -27.25
C ASP A 5 8.64 6.42 -26.33
N VAL A 6 9.02 6.81 -25.11
CA VAL A 6 9.82 5.97 -24.21
C VAL A 6 9.02 4.82 -23.59
N LEU A 7 7.69 4.85 -23.55
CA LEU A 7 6.90 3.76 -22.96
C LEU A 7 5.58 3.59 -23.71
N GLY A 8 5.54 2.68 -24.67
CA GLY A 8 4.31 2.14 -25.24
C GLY A 8 3.56 1.30 -24.20
N PHE A 9 3.02 1.96 -23.17
CA PHE A 9 2.21 1.34 -22.14
C PHE A 9 0.77 1.25 -22.65
N ASP A 10 0.40 0.08 -23.17
CA ASP A 10 -0.93 -0.19 -23.68
C ASP A 10 -1.84 -0.68 -22.54
N PHE A 11 -2.63 0.23 -21.98
CA PHE A 11 -3.61 -0.08 -20.93
C PHE A 11 -4.71 -1.06 -21.40
N SER A 12 -4.84 -1.29 -22.71
CA SER A 12 -5.78 -2.26 -23.26
C SER A 12 -5.47 -3.71 -22.85
N ARG A 13 -4.23 -4.01 -22.44
CA ARG A 13 -3.83 -5.34 -21.92
C ARG A 13 -4.38 -5.69 -20.54
N PHE A 14 -4.95 -4.73 -19.80
CA PHE A 14 -5.62 -5.02 -18.53
C PHE A 14 -7.03 -5.63 -18.71
N LYS A 15 -7.51 -5.75 -19.96
CA LYS A 15 -8.80 -6.34 -20.30
C LYS A 15 -8.77 -7.86 -20.11
N GLY A 16 -9.23 -8.33 -18.95
CA GLY A 16 -9.43 -9.75 -18.66
C GLY A 16 -8.60 -10.30 -17.49
N MET A 17 -7.83 -9.47 -16.79
CA MET A 17 -6.98 -9.92 -15.66
C MET A 17 -7.60 -9.67 -14.27
N TYR A 18 -8.76 -9.01 -14.22
CA TYR A 18 -9.59 -8.99 -13.03
C TYR A 18 -10.45 -10.26 -12.99
N PRO A 19 -10.46 -11.04 -11.89
CA PRO A 19 -11.55 -11.98 -11.68
C PRO A 19 -12.84 -11.15 -11.70
N ASP A 20 -13.80 -11.56 -12.53
CA ASP A 20 -15.15 -11.01 -12.59
C ASP A 20 -15.74 -10.97 -11.17
N VAL A 21 -15.71 -9.79 -10.54
CA VAL A 21 -16.41 -9.53 -9.28
C VAL A 21 -17.75 -8.90 -9.64
N GLY A 22 -18.60 -9.69 -10.27
CA GLY A 22 -20.00 -9.34 -10.47
C GLY A 22 -20.68 -9.18 -9.11
N GLY A 23 -21.10 -7.95 -8.78
CA GLY A 23 -21.87 -7.69 -7.58
C GLY A 23 -21.99 -6.20 -7.26
N SER A 24 -23.01 -5.55 -7.82
CA SER A 24 -23.45 -4.23 -7.40
C SER A 24 -23.85 -4.24 -5.92
N GLY A 25 -23.20 -3.41 -5.10
CA GLY A 25 -23.58 -3.21 -3.71
C GLY A 25 -23.00 -1.90 -3.20
N SER A 26 -23.81 -0.84 -3.24
CA SER A 26 -23.54 0.42 -2.54
C SER A 26 -23.39 0.16 -1.03
N GLY A 27 -22.35 0.70 -0.39
CA GLY A 27 -22.34 0.77 1.08
C GLY A 27 -20.99 0.95 1.76
N ASP A 28 -20.71 2.21 2.11
CA ASP A 28 -20.15 2.70 3.37
C ASP A 28 -18.76 2.19 3.85
N GLY A 29 -17.77 3.09 3.75
CA GLY A 29 -16.40 2.88 4.17
C GLY A 29 -16.20 2.84 5.69
N GLY A 30 -15.68 1.72 6.17
CA GLY A 30 -15.12 1.57 7.52
C GLY A 30 -13.61 1.42 7.47
N ALA A 31 -12.88 2.51 7.68
CA ALA A 31 -11.43 2.50 7.84
C ALA A 31 -11.04 1.78 9.14
N ALA A 32 -10.41 0.60 9.02
CA ALA A 32 -9.73 -0.07 10.11
C ALA A 32 -8.21 -0.05 9.84
N SER A 33 -7.51 0.69 10.69
CA SER A 33 -6.06 0.71 10.86
C SER A 33 -5.52 -0.72 11.02
N THR A 34 -4.70 -1.18 10.08
CA THR A 34 -3.87 -2.38 10.25
C THR A 34 -2.42 -1.98 10.41
N ALA A 35 -1.87 -2.38 11.55
CA ALA A 35 -0.48 -2.22 11.94
C ALA A 35 0.49 -2.80 10.91
N ASP A 36 1.57 -2.04 10.73
CA ASP A 36 2.85 -2.41 10.16
C ASP A 36 3.45 -3.62 10.93
N PRO A 37 4.05 -4.57 10.20
CA PRO A 37 5.38 -4.99 10.62
C PRO A 37 6.32 -5.18 9.42
N GLY A 38 7.41 -4.43 9.37
CA GLY A 38 8.56 -4.83 8.57
C GLY A 38 9.45 -3.72 8.08
N ASP A 39 9.92 -2.89 8.99
CA ASP A 39 11.01 -1.94 8.77
C ASP A 39 12.26 -2.67 8.24
N SER A 40 12.64 -2.35 6.99
CA SER A 40 13.96 -2.65 6.44
C SER A 40 14.55 -1.37 5.87
N ASN A 41 15.06 -0.54 6.80
CA ASN A 41 16.37 0.08 6.77
C ASN A 41 16.90 0.48 5.38
N ILE A 42 16.48 1.66 4.92
CA ILE A 42 17.21 2.41 3.89
C ILE A 42 17.79 3.66 4.57
N SER A 43 19.07 3.56 4.90
CA SER A 43 19.90 4.66 5.38
C SER A 43 20.18 5.63 4.24
N ILE A 44 19.69 6.87 4.36
CA ILE A 44 20.13 8.00 3.53
C ILE A 44 20.36 9.22 4.42
N GLY A 45 21.65 9.50 4.64
CA GLY A 45 22.30 10.82 4.61
C GLY A 45 21.62 12.01 5.29
N GLU A 46 22.13 12.32 6.48
CA GLU A 46 22.48 13.65 7.01
C GLU A 46 21.86 14.90 6.37
N GLY A 47 21.02 15.58 7.15
CA GLY A 47 20.63 16.97 6.94
C GLY A 47 20.06 17.55 8.23
N GLN A 48 20.94 18.02 9.11
CA GLN A 48 20.61 18.62 10.41
C GLN A 48 19.69 19.84 10.26
N ALA A 49 18.52 19.81 10.91
CA ALA A 49 17.82 21.01 11.32
C ALA A 49 17.44 20.87 12.80
N LYS A 50 18.12 21.65 13.64
CA LYS A 50 17.87 21.80 15.07
C LYS A 50 16.48 22.41 15.27
N PHE A 51 15.61 21.76 16.03
CA PHE A 51 14.54 22.46 16.72
C PHE A 51 14.48 22.00 18.19
N THR A 52 14.81 22.96 19.05
CA THR A 52 14.84 22.89 20.50
C THR A 52 13.50 23.31 21.08
N GLY A 53 13.04 22.60 22.11
CA GLY A 53 12.32 23.20 23.24
C GLY A 53 10.80 23.02 23.24
N GLY A 54 10.31 22.32 24.27
CA GLY A 54 8.90 22.28 24.62
C GLY A 54 8.53 21.12 25.53
N GLU A 55 9.12 21.06 26.73
CA GLU A 55 8.61 20.25 27.84
C GLU A 55 7.16 20.64 28.17
N THR A 56 6.26 19.67 28.18
CA THR A 56 5.13 19.69 29.13
C THR A 56 4.97 18.31 29.72
N ASP A 57 5.37 18.29 30.99
CA ASP A 57 5.14 17.32 32.04
C ASP A 57 3.66 16.89 32.08
N ILE A 58 3.39 15.59 31.91
CA ILE A 58 2.07 15.00 32.20
C ILE A 58 2.28 13.99 33.32
N GLN A 59 1.85 14.40 34.50
CA GLN A 59 1.73 13.57 35.70
C GLN A 59 0.86 12.35 35.41
N GLN A 60 1.44 11.18 35.63
CA GLN A 60 0.77 9.90 35.88
C GLN A 60 -0.11 10.02 37.12
N ASP A 61 -1.42 9.84 36.96
CA ASP A 61 -2.33 9.55 38.07
C ASP A 61 -2.92 8.14 37.85
N ASP A 62 -2.44 7.21 38.67
CA ASP A 62 -2.91 5.84 38.78
C ASP A 62 -4.28 5.82 39.47
N SER A 63 -5.35 5.66 38.68
CA SER A 63 -6.64 5.21 39.20
C SER A 63 -7.22 4.08 38.35
N VAL A 64 -7.07 2.89 38.91
CA VAL A 64 -7.60 1.62 38.42
C VAL A 64 -9.13 1.66 38.48
N VAL A 65 -9.80 1.68 37.34
CA VAL A 65 -11.22 1.28 37.23
C VAL A 65 -11.29 0.09 36.28
N ALA A 66 -11.54 -1.06 36.89
CA ALA A 66 -11.83 -2.31 36.22
C ALA A 66 -13.09 -2.19 35.34
N GLY A 67 -13.01 -2.75 34.14
CA GLY A 67 -14.19 -3.21 33.41
C GLY A 67 -14.63 -2.35 32.22
N GLN A 68 -13.78 -2.19 31.22
CA GLN A 68 -14.25 -2.04 29.84
C GLN A 68 -13.65 -3.17 29.01
N LYS A 69 -14.45 -4.22 28.79
CA LYS A 69 -14.18 -5.15 27.68
C LYS A 69 -14.36 -4.32 26.41
N GLU A 70 -13.25 -4.01 25.74
CA GLU A 70 -13.25 -3.51 24.37
C GLU A 70 -14.16 -4.40 23.53
N GLN A 71 -15.36 -3.90 23.20
CA GLN A 71 -16.20 -4.55 22.21
C GLN A 71 -15.49 -4.37 20.87
N LYS A 72 -14.74 -5.41 20.48
CA LYS A 72 -14.21 -5.54 19.12
C LYS A 72 -15.37 -5.26 18.14
N PRO A 73 -15.15 -4.47 17.09
CA PRO A 73 -16.19 -4.21 16.10
C PRO A 73 -16.74 -5.55 15.61
N ILE A 74 -18.07 -5.71 15.71
CA ILE A 74 -18.78 -6.92 15.29
C ILE A 74 -18.59 -7.01 13.77
N GLN A 75 -17.68 -7.88 13.33
CA GLN A 75 -17.52 -8.20 11.91
C GLN A 75 -18.85 -8.74 11.39
N THR A 76 -19.30 -8.23 10.24
CA THR A 76 -20.50 -8.75 9.62
C THR A 76 -20.21 -10.16 9.07
N PRO A 77 -21.20 -11.09 9.05
CA PRO A 77 -21.03 -12.42 8.48
C PRO A 77 -20.51 -12.42 7.04
N GLU A 78 -20.78 -11.36 6.27
CA GLU A 78 -20.26 -11.18 4.91
C GLU A 78 -18.78 -10.78 4.88
N GLN A 79 -18.33 -9.92 5.79
CA GLN A 79 -16.90 -9.57 5.93
C GLN A 79 -16.08 -10.77 6.41
N ASP A 80 -16.63 -11.59 7.32
CA ASP A 80 -16.01 -12.83 7.77
C ASP A 80 -15.88 -13.84 6.64
N LYS A 81 -16.90 -13.96 5.78
CA LYS A 81 -16.86 -14.81 4.59
C LYS A 81 -15.82 -14.32 3.58
N ALA A 82 -15.77 -13.02 3.29
CA ALA A 82 -14.79 -12.44 2.37
C ALA A 82 -13.35 -12.63 2.87
N PHE A 83 -13.11 -12.44 4.16
CA PHE A 83 -11.79 -12.68 4.77
C PHE A 83 -11.43 -14.18 4.76
N ALA A 84 -12.39 -15.06 5.05
CA ALA A 84 -12.19 -16.51 4.97
C ALA A 84 -11.85 -16.96 3.55
N ASP A 85 -12.51 -16.41 2.53
CA ASP A 85 -12.23 -16.71 1.13
C ASP A 85 -10.89 -16.15 0.67
N LEU A 86 -10.53 -14.93 1.08
CA LEU A 86 -9.22 -14.32 0.79
C LEU A 86 -8.09 -15.11 1.44
N ARG A 87 -8.26 -15.53 2.70
CA ARG A 87 -7.32 -16.39 3.41
C ARG A 87 -7.21 -17.77 2.75
N ARG A 88 -8.31 -18.38 2.35
CA ARG A 88 -8.31 -19.66 1.62
C ARG A 88 -7.56 -19.54 0.28
N ARG A 89 -7.71 -18.42 -0.43
CA ARG A 89 -6.95 -18.13 -1.66
C ARG A 89 -5.46 -17.93 -1.39
N ALA A 90 -5.10 -17.19 -0.35
CA ALA A 90 -3.70 -16.99 0.06
C ALA A 90 -3.03 -18.31 0.46
N GLU A 91 -3.67 -19.13 1.30
CA GLU A 91 -3.17 -20.45 1.70
C GLU A 91 -3.03 -21.40 0.49
N ALA A 92 -3.95 -21.33 -0.49
CA ALA A 92 -3.83 -22.11 -1.72
C ALA A 92 -2.66 -21.66 -2.60
N ALA A 93 -2.36 -20.35 -2.64
CA ALA A 93 -1.20 -19.82 -3.36
C ALA A 93 0.11 -20.23 -2.67
N GLU A 94 0.20 -20.13 -1.35
CA GLU A 94 1.37 -20.58 -0.58
C GLU A 94 1.66 -22.07 -0.78
N ARG A 95 0.63 -22.91 -0.76
CA ARG A 95 0.79 -24.35 -1.03
C ARG A 95 1.38 -24.60 -2.42
N LYS A 96 0.95 -23.86 -3.44
CA LYS A 96 1.51 -23.98 -4.79
C LYS A 96 2.98 -23.56 -4.83
N ILE A 97 3.35 -22.45 -4.18
CA ILE A 97 4.74 -22.00 -4.10
C ILE A 97 5.61 -23.07 -3.42
N GLN A 98 5.14 -23.64 -2.31
CA GLN A 98 5.83 -24.74 -1.62
C GLN A 98 5.99 -25.98 -2.51
N GLN A 99 4.97 -26.33 -3.29
CA GLN A 99 5.06 -27.44 -4.26
C GLN A 99 6.12 -27.17 -5.32
N TYR A 100 6.17 -25.96 -5.89
CA TYR A 100 7.21 -25.60 -6.86
C TYR A 100 8.61 -25.63 -6.24
N ASN A 101 8.77 -25.10 -5.03
CA ASN A 101 10.04 -25.16 -4.31
C ASN A 101 10.48 -26.61 -4.03
N GLN A 102 9.55 -27.49 -3.65
CA GLN A 102 9.84 -28.92 -3.50
C GLN A 102 10.28 -29.55 -4.81
N ILE A 103 9.62 -29.23 -5.93
CA ILE A 103 10.02 -29.72 -7.26
C ILE A 103 11.43 -29.24 -7.61
N VAL A 104 11.76 -27.98 -7.35
CA VAL A 104 13.12 -27.46 -7.58
C VAL A 104 14.13 -28.16 -6.70
N GLN A 105 13.85 -28.28 -5.40
CA GLN A 105 14.74 -28.92 -4.45
C GLN A 105 14.98 -30.40 -4.80
N GLN A 106 13.94 -31.13 -5.23
CA GLN A 106 14.06 -32.52 -5.65
C GLN A 106 14.90 -32.67 -6.93
N ASN A 107 14.71 -31.80 -7.91
CA ASN A 107 15.39 -31.90 -9.20
C ASN A 107 16.81 -31.31 -9.20
N PHE A 108 17.03 -30.23 -8.44
CA PHE A 108 18.22 -29.40 -8.52
C PHE A 108 18.92 -29.15 -7.18
N GLY A 109 18.29 -29.50 -6.05
CA GLY A 109 18.87 -29.29 -4.73
C GLY A 109 20.15 -30.09 -4.49
N GLN A 110 20.18 -31.35 -4.96
CA GLN A 110 21.36 -32.21 -4.78
C GLN A 110 22.50 -31.90 -5.76
N THR A 111 22.17 -31.50 -6.98
CA THR A 111 23.16 -31.32 -8.08
C THR A 111 23.68 -29.90 -8.19
N HIS A 112 22.83 -28.91 -7.91
CA HIS A 112 23.13 -27.50 -8.12
C HIS A 112 22.92 -26.65 -6.85
N GLY A 113 22.51 -27.25 -5.73
CA GLY A 113 22.28 -26.53 -4.47
C GLY A 113 21.07 -25.59 -4.50
N LEU A 114 20.15 -25.77 -5.45
CA LEU A 114 18.99 -24.90 -5.64
C LEU A 114 17.82 -25.41 -4.81
N ASN A 115 17.37 -24.61 -3.83
CA ASN A 115 16.35 -25.04 -2.85
C ASN A 115 14.99 -24.36 -3.03
N ASP A 116 14.90 -23.33 -3.85
CA ASP A 116 13.68 -22.57 -4.11
C ASP A 116 13.64 -22.06 -5.56
N MET A 117 12.44 -21.68 -5.99
CA MET A 117 12.20 -21.18 -7.35
C MET A 117 12.99 -19.91 -7.66
N ASP A 118 13.17 -19.02 -6.69
CA ASP A 118 13.89 -17.76 -6.91
C ASP A 118 15.37 -18.02 -7.21
N SER A 119 15.99 -18.92 -6.46
CA SER A 119 17.35 -19.42 -6.67
C SER A 119 17.47 -20.09 -8.03
N TYR A 120 16.48 -20.88 -8.44
CA TYR A 120 16.44 -21.48 -9.78
C TYR A 120 16.42 -20.41 -10.89
N PHE A 121 15.54 -19.42 -10.81
CA PHE A 121 15.49 -18.36 -11.82
C PHE A 121 16.77 -17.52 -11.85
N ASN A 122 17.36 -17.24 -10.69
CA ASN A 122 18.64 -16.54 -10.61
C ASN A 122 19.78 -17.35 -11.24
N ALA A 123 19.82 -18.67 -10.99
CA ALA A 123 20.81 -19.56 -11.59
C ALA A 123 20.65 -19.64 -13.11
N VAL A 124 19.42 -19.80 -13.62
CA VAL A 124 19.13 -19.80 -15.06
C VAL A 124 19.59 -18.50 -15.73
N ASN A 125 19.28 -17.35 -15.10
CA ASN A 125 19.72 -16.04 -15.61
C ASN A 125 21.24 -15.92 -15.64
N GLN A 126 21.91 -16.39 -14.59
CA GLN A 126 23.36 -16.37 -14.50
C GLN A 126 24.00 -17.25 -15.57
N THR A 127 23.47 -18.46 -15.79
CA THR A 127 23.92 -19.36 -16.86
C THR A 127 23.77 -18.72 -18.24
N LEU A 128 22.63 -18.06 -18.49
CA LEU A 128 22.39 -17.40 -19.78
C LEU A 128 23.35 -16.22 -20.00
N GLN A 129 23.64 -15.44 -18.96
CA GLN A 129 24.65 -14.37 -19.02
C GLN A 129 26.06 -14.93 -19.26
N GLN A 130 26.44 -16.00 -18.56
CA GLN A 130 27.73 -16.66 -18.77
C GLN A 130 27.86 -17.21 -20.19
N GLN A 131 26.79 -17.80 -20.73
CA GLN A 131 26.76 -18.27 -22.12
C GLN A 131 26.96 -17.12 -23.11
N GLN A 132 26.35 -15.96 -22.86
CA GLN A 132 26.52 -14.76 -23.68
C GLN A 132 27.98 -14.27 -23.69
N VAL A 133 28.61 -14.20 -22.52
CA VAL A 133 30.01 -13.79 -22.39
C VAL A 133 30.93 -14.81 -23.07
N SER A 134 30.69 -16.11 -22.86
CA SER A 134 31.46 -17.17 -23.51
C SER A 134 31.37 -17.11 -25.03
N GLN A 135 30.18 -16.89 -25.60
CA GLN A 135 30.04 -16.71 -27.05
C GLN A 135 30.76 -15.47 -27.56
N GLN A 136 30.76 -14.35 -26.82
CA GLN A 136 31.50 -13.15 -27.22
C GLN A 136 33.01 -13.42 -27.25
N GLN A 137 33.54 -14.09 -26.23
CA GLN A 137 34.95 -14.48 -26.18
C GLN A 137 35.32 -15.41 -27.33
N GLN A 138 34.44 -16.35 -27.72
CA GLN A 138 34.68 -17.22 -28.88
C GLN A 138 34.75 -16.44 -30.19
N VAL A 139 33.85 -15.48 -30.41
CA VAL A 139 33.87 -14.60 -31.60
C VAL A 139 35.16 -13.78 -31.64
N GLU A 140 35.56 -13.18 -30.52
CA GLU A 140 36.77 -12.36 -30.44
C GLU A 140 38.04 -13.20 -30.63
N LYS A 141 38.10 -14.37 -30.00
CA LYS A 141 39.22 -15.30 -30.16
C LYS A 141 39.36 -15.74 -31.61
N TYR A 142 38.28 -16.22 -32.22
CA TYR A 142 38.25 -16.60 -33.64
C TYR A 142 38.72 -15.44 -34.54
N ARG A 143 38.20 -14.24 -34.28
CA ARG A 143 38.58 -13.04 -35.02
C ARG A 143 40.07 -12.75 -34.90
N SER A 144 40.61 -12.73 -33.68
CA SER A 144 42.04 -12.44 -33.45
C SER A 144 42.98 -13.46 -34.09
N GLU A 145 42.68 -14.76 -33.96
CA GLU A 145 43.47 -15.84 -34.57
C GLU A 145 43.43 -15.75 -36.11
N LYS A 146 42.27 -15.45 -36.67
CA LYS A 146 42.08 -15.30 -38.11
C LYS A 146 42.74 -14.02 -38.64
N GLU A 147 42.66 -12.91 -37.91
CA GLU A 147 43.36 -11.65 -38.21
C GLU A 147 44.87 -11.90 -38.27
N ALA A 148 45.46 -12.50 -37.23
CA ALA A 148 46.89 -12.82 -37.20
C ALA A 148 47.32 -13.76 -38.35
N GLN A 149 46.49 -14.75 -38.69
CA GLN A 149 46.73 -15.64 -39.83
C GLN A 149 46.77 -14.85 -41.15
N LEU A 150 45.80 -13.95 -41.38
CA LEU A 150 45.72 -13.18 -42.61
C LEU A 150 46.83 -12.12 -42.69
N GLU A 151 47.19 -11.48 -41.58
CA GLU A 151 48.33 -10.57 -41.51
C GLU A 151 49.64 -11.29 -41.86
N SER A 152 49.85 -12.52 -41.36
CA SER A 152 51.02 -13.33 -41.70
C SER A 152 51.09 -13.72 -43.19
N GLN A 153 49.95 -13.74 -43.87
CA GLN A 153 49.83 -14.00 -45.31
C GLN A 153 49.99 -12.73 -46.15
N GLY A 154 50.19 -11.56 -45.52
CA GLY A 154 50.41 -10.28 -46.18
C GLY A 154 49.14 -9.54 -46.58
N TYR A 155 47.96 -9.97 -46.12
CA TYR A 155 46.71 -9.23 -46.37
C TYR A 155 46.71 -7.90 -45.62
N ASN A 156 46.18 -6.86 -46.25
CA ASN A 156 46.00 -5.57 -45.59
C ASN A 156 44.71 -5.53 -44.75
N VAL A 157 44.60 -4.57 -43.83
CA VAL A 157 43.45 -4.43 -42.91
C VAL A 157 42.09 -4.30 -43.64
N ARG A 158 42.06 -3.72 -44.86
CA ARG A 158 40.81 -3.60 -45.63
C ARG A 158 40.37 -4.95 -46.19
N GLU A 159 41.29 -5.73 -46.74
CA GLU A 159 41.03 -7.07 -47.26
C GLU A 159 40.59 -8.02 -46.14
N ILE A 160 41.27 -7.96 -44.98
CA ILE A 160 40.89 -8.73 -43.79
C ILE A 160 39.44 -8.45 -43.40
N ARG A 161 39.03 -7.17 -43.39
CA ARG A 161 37.64 -6.80 -43.09
C ARG A 161 36.64 -7.41 -44.08
N GLU A 162 36.95 -7.41 -45.38
CA GLU A 162 36.05 -8.02 -46.37
C GLU A 162 36.01 -9.54 -46.28
N ILE A 163 37.13 -10.18 -45.93
CA ILE A 163 37.14 -11.61 -45.65
C ILE A 163 36.17 -11.91 -44.50
N PHE A 164 36.19 -11.19 -43.38
CA PHE A 164 35.21 -11.38 -42.30
C PHE A 164 33.76 -11.10 -42.71
N ARG A 165 33.49 -10.22 -43.69
CA ARG A 165 32.12 -10.00 -44.19
C ARG A 165 31.60 -11.17 -45.03
N THR A 166 32.49 -11.98 -45.59
CA THR A 166 32.14 -13.13 -46.44
C THR A 166 32.40 -14.48 -45.78
N ASP A 167 33.14 -14.51 -44.67
CA ASP A 167 33.47 -15.73 -43.94
C ASP A 167 32.21 -16.32 -43.30
N PRO A 168 31.74 -17.50 -43.77
CA PRO A 168 30.50 -18.10 -43.29
C PRO A 168 30.57 -18.49 -41.80
N VAL A 169 31.76 -18.83 -41.28
CA VAL A 169 31.93 -19.20 -39.87
C VAL A 169 31.77 -17.97 -38.99
N PHE A 170 32.43 -16.87 -39.34
CA PHE A 170 32.33 -15.61 -38.61
C PHE A 170 30.92 -15.03 -38.66
N ILE A 171 30.28 -15.03 -39.83
CA ILE A 171 28.90 -14.55 -40.00
C ILE A 171 27.96 -15.32 -39.10
N ARG A 172 28.04 -16.66 -39.09
CA ARG A 172 27.17 -17.51 -38.25
C ARG A 172 27.39 -17.23 -36.76
N MET A 173 28.64 -17.22 -36.29
CA MET A 173 28.93 -16.95 -34.87
C MET A 173 28.46 -15.55 -34.45
N ASN A 174 28.64 -14.55 -35.30
CA ASN A 174 28.18 -13.19 -35.01
C ASN A 174 26.64 -13.09 -35.01
N GLN A 175 25.97 -13.81 -35.91
CA GLN A 175 24.51 -13.87 -35.95
C GLN A 175 23.94 -14.55 -34.71
N GLU A 176 24.52 -15.67 -34.27
CA GLU A 176 24.14 -16.36 -33.03
C GLU A 176 24.34 -15.45 -31.80
N ASN A 177 25.47 -14.75 -31.72
CA ASN A 177 25.74 -13.79 -30.65
C ASN A 177 24.71 -12.65 -30.60
N GLN A 178 24.34 -12.11 -31.77
CA GLN A 178 23.30 -11.09 -31.87
C GLN A 178 21.91 -11.61 -31.50
N ALA A 179 21.56 -12.84 -31.90
CA ALA A 179 20.29 -13.46 -31.55
C ALA A 179 20.18 -13.63 -30.02
N LEU A 180 21.23 -14.13 -29.38
CA LEU A 180 21.29 -14.28 -27.92
C LEU A 180 21.19 -12.93 -27.19
N LYS A 181 21.87 -11.90 -27.69
CA LYS A 181 21.74 -10.52 -27.17
C LYS A 181 20.31 -10.00 -27.24
N ARG A 182 19.61 -10.23 -28.36
CA ARG A 182 18.22 -9.80 -28.53
C ARG A 182 17.27 -10.54 -27.60
N GLN A 183 17.48 -11.84 -27.42
CA GLN A 183 16.68 -12.65 -26.50
C GLN A 183 16.81 -12.13 -25.07
N LEU A 184 18.04 -11.92 -24.58
CA LEU A 184 18.30 -11.38 -23.26
C LEU A 184 17.68 -9.99 -23.05
N ALA A 185 17.80 -9.10 -24.04
CA ALA A 185 17.18 -7.78 -23.97
C ALA A 185 15.65 -7.85 -23.89
N THR A 186 15.04 -8.75 -24.67
CA THR A 186 13.59 -8.96 -24.68
C THR A 186 13.11 -9.50 -23.33
N ASP A 187 13.79 -10.51 -22.77
CA ASP A 187 13.44 -11.10 -21.47
C ASP A 187 13.59 -10.09 -20.32
N GLN A 188 14.60 -9.22 -20.38
CA GLN A 188 14.76 -8.15 -19.40
C GLN A 188 13.63 -7.12 -19.51
N GLN A 189 13.28 -6.71 -20.73
CA GLN A 189 12.20 -5.77 -20.96
C GLN A 189 10.84 -6.33 -20.51
N GLN A 190 10.57 -7.60 -20.79
CA GLN A 190 9.35 -8.27 -20.33
C GLN A 190 9.27 -8.31 -18.80
N ARG A 191 10.36 -8.70 -18.11
CA ARG A 191 10.37 -8.72 -16.64
C ARG A 191 10.21 -7.34 -16.01
N GLN A 192 10.75 -6.29 -16.64
CA GLN A 192 10.53 -4.92 -16.20
C GLN A 192 9.06 -4.51 -16.37
N GLN A 193 8.45 -4.85 -17.51
CA GLN A 193 7.03 -4.59 -17.76
C GLN A 193 6.13 -5.33 -16.78
N GLU A 194 6.42 -6.61 -16.49
CA GLU A 194 5.67 -7.42 -15.52
C GLU A 194 5.78 -6.82 -14.11
N ARG A 195 6.98 -6.44 -13.66
CA ARG A 195 7.17 -5.78 -12.36
C ARG A 195 6.39 -4.48 -12.26
N LEU A 196 6.45 -3.65 -13.30
CA LEU A 196 5.74 -2.37 -13.32
C LEU A 196 4.22 -2.59 -13.33
N THR A 197 3.74 -3.60 -14.06
CA THR A 197 2.32 -4.00 -14.07
C THR A 197 1.87 -4.47 -12.69
N GLN A 198 2.64 -5.34 -12.03
CA GLN A 198 2.35 -5.80 -10.67
C GLN A 198 2.34 -4.64 -9.66
N GLN A 199 3.27 -3.70 -9.79
CA GLN A 199 3.32 -2.51 -8.95
C GLN A 199 2.09 -1.62 -9.15
N ILE A 200 1.68 -1.38 -10.40
CA ILE A 200 0.46 -0.63 -10.73
C ILE A 200 -0.76 -1.31 -10.11
N MET A 201 -0.89 -2.63 -10.24
CA MET A 201 -2.01 -3.37 -9.64
C MET A 201 -2.01 -3.26 -8.11
N ALA A 202 -0.84 -3.42 -7.47
CA ALA A 202 -0.71 -3.30 -6.02
C ALA A 202 -1.05 -1.88 -5.52
N ASP A 203 -0.62 -0.85 -6.24
CA ASP A 203 -0.93 0.54 -5.93
C ASP A 203 -2.43 0.83 -6.13
N HIS A 204 -3.05 0.29 -7.17
CA HIS A 204 -4.49 0.44 -7.44
C HIS A 204 -5.34 -0.15 -6.31
N VAL A 205 -5.02 -1.37 -5.86
CA VAL A 205 -5.69 -2.00 -4.71
C VAL A 205 -5.57 -1.11 -3.46
N LYS A 206 -4.36 -0.63 -3.14
CA LYS A 206 -4.14 0.24 -1.98
C LYS A 206 -4.87 1.58 -2.06
N LEU A 207 -5.02 2.13 -3.26
CA LEU A 207 -5.79 3.35 -3.48
C LEU A 207 -7.28 3.07 -3.26
N ARG A 208 -7.82 2.01 -3.88
CA ARG A 208 -9.24 1.64 -3.77
C ARG A 208 -9.62 1.27 -2.34
N ASP A 209 -8.73 0.63 -1.59
CA ASP A 209 -8.94 0.33 -0.17
C ASP A 209 -9.09 1.61 0.69
N LYS A 210 -8.40 2.70 0.33
CA LYS A 210 -8.38 3.94 1.11
C LYS A 210 -9.45 4.94 0.69
N TYR A 211 -9.70 5.04 -0.60
CA TYR A 211 -10.55 6.07 -1.19
C TYR A 211 -11.80 5.49 -1.86
N GLY A 212 -11.99 4.17 -1.83
CA GLY A 212 -13.19 3.49 -2.29
C GLY A 212 -13.49 3.80 -3.76
N ASP A 213 -14.73 4.20 -4.00
CA ASP A 213 -15.27 4.52 -5.33
C ASP A 213 -14.70 5.80 -5.94
N LEU A 214 -13.92 6.59 -5.19
CA LEU A 214 -13.24 7.76 -5.73
C LEU A 214 -12.13 7.37 -6.71
N VAL A 215 -11.60 6.15 -6.59
CA VAL A 215 -10.52 5.65 -7.45
C VAL A 215 -11.16 4.94 -8.64
N PRO A 216 -11.03 5.49 -9.86
CA PRO A 216 -11.57 4.83 -11.04
C PRO A 216 -10.80 3.54 -11.35
N ASP A 217 -11.40 2.70 -12.19
CA ASP A 217 -10.70 1.53 -12.72
C ASP A 217 -9.52 1.97 -13.59
N LEU A 218 -8.51 1.11 -13.74
CA LEU A 218 -7.25 1.44 -14.44
C LEU A 218 -7.44 1.93 -15.90
N GLN A 219 -8.57 1.60 -16.52
CA GLN A 219 -8.91 2.01 -17.89
C GLN A 219 -9.52 3.41 -17.97
N ASP A 220 -10.07 3.88 -16.85
CA ASP A 220 -10.80 5.15 -16.74
C ASP A 220 -10.00 6.17 -15.92
N LEU A 221 -8.68 5.98 -15.82
CA LEU A 221 -7.78 6.97 -15.22
C LEU A 221 -7.79 8.25 -16.04
N ASP A 222 -7.79 9.38 -15.35
CA ASP A 222 -7.74 10.69 -15.97
C ASP A 222 -6.41 10.92 -16.71
N ASP A 223 -6.45 11.73 -17.77
CA ASP A 223 -5.30 11.99 -18.62
C ASP A 223 -4.10 12.59 -17.86
N ASN A 224 -4.35 13.35 -16.78
CA ASN A 224 -3.29 13.94 -15.96
C ASN A 224 -2.56 12.85 -15.16
N THR A 225 -3.29 11.95 -14.51
CA THR A 225 -2.72 10.79 -13.82
C THR A 225 -1.94 9.91 -14.80
N VAL A 226 -2.49 9.63 -15.99
CA VAL A 226 -1.79 8.84 -17.03
C VAL A 226 -0.51 9.53 -17.50
N ALA A 227 -0.53 10.86 -17.66
CA ALA A 227 0.66 11.63 -18.04
C ALA A 227 1.77 11.54 -16.99
N LEU A 228 1.43 11.61 -15.70
CA LEU A 228 2.39 11.46 -14.60
C LEU A 228 2.97 10.03 -14.54
N ILE A 229 2.15 9.00 -14.78
CA ILE A 229 2.63 7.62 -14.88
C ILE A 229 3.62 7.44 -16.04
N LYS A 230 3.35 8.06 -17.19
CA LYS A 230 4.27 8.06 -18.34
C LYS A 230 5.61 8.75 -18.04
N GLN A 231 5.64 9.67 -17.07
CA GLN A 231 6.86 10.30 -16.57
C GLN A 231 7.62 9.43 -15.55
N GLY A 232 7.13 8.24 -15.23
CA GLY A 232 7.74 7.31 -14.28
C GLY A 232 7.28 7.51 -12.83
N ILE A 233 6.24 8.31 -12.59
CA ILE A 233 5.68 8.48 -11.25
C ILE A 233 4.80 7.26 -10.93
N PRO A 234 4.96 6.60 -9.76
CA PRO A 234 4.10 5.49 -9.37
C PRO A 234 2.62 5.88 -9.37
N LEU A 235 1.72 4.96 -9.77
CA LEU A 235 0.28 5.20 -9.88
C LEU A 235 -0.28 5.87 -8.62
N ARG A 236 0.14 5.40 -7.44
CA ARG A 236 -0.32 5.96 -6.17
C ARG A 236 0.00 7.45 -6.04
N ALA A 237 1.23 7.87 -6.35
CA ALA A 237 1.63 9.26 -6.23
C ALA A 237 0.98 10.13 -7.32
N ALA A 238 0.94 9.62 -8.55
CA ALA A 238 0.33 10.29 -9.70
C ALA A 238 -1.16 10.61 -9.44
N TRP A 239 -1.92 9.63 -8.95
CA TRP A 239 -3.34 9.79 -8.68
C TRP A 239 -3.60 10.76 -7.53
N LEU A 240 -2.83 10.66 -6.44
CA LEU A 240 -2.95 11.58 -5.29
C LEU A 240 -2.67 13.03 -5.69
N GLN A 241 -1.69 13.24 -6.56
CA GLN A 241 -1.32 14.57 -7.05
C GLN A 241 -2.37 15.15 -8.01
N ALA A 242 -2.94 14.31 -8.89
CA ALA A 242 -3.96 14.76 -9.84
C ALA A 242 -5.32 15.02 -9.19
N ASN A 243 -5.63 14.36 -8.06
CA ASN A 243 -6.94 14.37 -7.42
C ASN A 243 -6.94 14.99 -6.01
N GLU A 244 -5.98 15.87 -5.72
CA GLU A 244 -5.79 16.46 -4.39
C GLU A 244 -7.07 17.13 -3.85
N ASP A 245 -7.78 17.91 -4.67
CA ASP A 245 -9.02 18.59 -4.30
C ASP A 245 -10.14 17.61 -3.93
N ALA A 246 -10.32 16.55 -4.72
CA ALA A 246 -11.34 15.54 -4.50
C ALA A 246 -11.05 14.71 -3.23
N ILE A 247 -9.78 14.45 -2.94
CA ILE A 247 -9.34 13.80 -1.70
C ILE A 247 -9.64 14.69 -0.48
N LEU A 248 -9.35 16.00 -0.57
CA LEU A 248 -9.64 16.95 0.49
C LEU A 248 -11.15 17.07 0.76
N GLU A 249 -11.97 17.02 -0.29
CA GLU A 249 -13.43 16.99 -0.14
C GLU A 249 -13.93 15.70 0.50
N HIS A 250 -13.44 14.54 0.05
CA HIS A 250 -13.77 13.24 0.62
C HIS A 250 -13.37 13.14 2.11
N ALA A 251 -12.22 13.69 2.50
CA ALA A 251 -11.80 13.75 3.89
C ALA A 251 -12.74 14.61 4.75
N LYS A 252 -13.23 15.74 4.21
CA LYS A 252 -14.21 16.60 4.89
C LYS A 252 -15.57 15.91 5.05
N THR A 253 -16.07 15.20 4.03
CA THR A 253 -17.36 14.49 4.10
C THR A 253 -17.30 13.29 5.04
N THR A 254 -16.22 12.51 5.02
CA THR A 254 -16.02 11.37 5.93
C THR A 254 -15.96 11.82 7.39
N THR A 255 -15.29 12.94 7.66
CA THR A 255 -15.23 13.52 9.01
C THR A 255 -16.61 13.98 9.48
N LYS A 256 -17.37 14.67 8.63
CA LYS A 256 -18.76 15.06 8.92
C LYS A 256 -19.66 13.85 9.17
N ALA A 257 -19.55 12.80 8.36
CA ALA A 257 -20.32 11.56 8.53
C ALA A 257 -19.99 10.86 9.85
N LYS A 258 -18.71 10.79 10.22
CA LYS A 258 -18.28 10.27 11.53
C LYS A 258 -18.83 11.12 12.68
N THR A 259 -18.76 12.44 12.60
CA THR A 259 -19.32 13.35 13.61
C THR A 259 -20.84 13.20 13.74
N ILE A 260 -21.58 13.06 12.63
CA ILE A 260 -23.03 12.83 12.66
C ILE A 260 -23.35 11.47 13.29
N ARG A 261 -22.59 10.41 12.98
CA ARG A 261 -22.76 9.09 13.59
C ARG A 261 -22.46 9.12 15.10
N ASP A 262 -21.44 9.86 15.52
CA ASP A 262 -21.11 10.04 16.95
C ASP A 262 -22.15 10.87 17.70
N ILE A 263 -22.79 11.84 17.03
CA ILE A 263 -23.91 12.61 17.60
C ILE A 263 -25.17 11.72 17.68
N GLY A 264 -25.47 10.96 16.63
CA GLY A 264 -26.61 10.04 16.59
C GLY A 264 -26.48 8.87 17.58
N SER A 265 -25.28 8.34 17.78
CA SER A 265 -25.03 7.26 18.75
C SER A 265 -25.08 7.76 20.20
N LYS A 266 -24.68 9.01 20.46
CA LYS A 266 -24.87 9.65 21.78
C LYS A 266 -26.33 9.92 22.09
N ASN A 267 -27.14 10.27 21.09
CA ASN A 267 -28.59 10.48 21.27
C ASN A 267 -29.35 9.18 21.64
N HIS A 268 -28.85 8.01 21.24
CA HIS A 268 -29.38 6.70 21.67
C HIS A 268 -28.99 6.36 23.12
N LEU A 269 -27.79 6.71 23.56
CA LEU A 269 -27.35 6.47 24.94
C LEU A 269 -28.14 7.29 25.98
N ASP A 270 -28.72 8.42 25.58
CA ASP A 270 -29.60 9.22 26.44
C ASP A 270 -31.06 8.75 26.44
N THR A 271 -31.49 7.92 25.47
CA THR A 271 -32.89 7.44 25.37
C THR A 271 -33.15 6.09 26.02
N GLU A 272 -32.13 5.28 26.32
CA GLU A 272 -32.30 4.00 27.04
C GLU A 272 -32.02 4.07 28.55
N LYS A 273 -31.66 5.25 29.09
CA LYS A 273 -31.57 5.48 30.55
C LYS A 273 -32.92 5.94 31.13
N GLY A 274 -34.02 5.39 30.62
CA GLY A 274 -35.39 5.72 30.99
C GLY A 274 -36.13 4.53 31.59
N GLY A 275 -35.58 3.94 32.66
CA GLY A 275 -36.21 2.84 33.37
C GLY A 275 -35.84 2.84 34.85
N ALA A 276 -36.80 3.28 35.66
CA ALA A 276 -36.84 3.28 37.13
C ALA A 276 -36.10 4.40 37.88
N GLY A 277 -36.87 5.26 38.54
CA GLY A 277 -36.43 5.97 39.74
C GLY A 277 -36.78 7.46 39.80
N GLU A 278 -37.99 7.74 40.30
CA GLU A 278 -38.34 8.92 41.10
C GLU A 278 -38.21 10.33 40.48
N PHE A 279 -39.37 10.98 40.40
CA PHE A 279 -39.60 12.36 39.99
C PHE A 279 -38.88 13.35 40.94
N GLU A 280 -37.58 13.60 40.76
CA GLU A 280 -36.96 14.81 41.30
C GLU A 280 -37.37 15.99 40.41
N ALA A 281 -38.40 16.71 40.86
CA ALA A 281 -38.77 18.01 40.31
C ALA A 281 -37.50 18.86 40.16
N GLN A 282 -37.13 19.16 38.92
CA GLN A 282 -36.02 20.02 38.57
C GLN A 282 -36.32 21.42 39.13
N ILE A 283 -35.84 21.70 40.34
CA ILE A 283 -35.98 23.02 40.95
C ILE A 283 -34.99 23.93 40.23
N ASP A 284 -35.51 24.69 39.28
CA ASP A 284 -34.79 25.79 38.66
C ASP A 284 -34.80 26.99 39.63
N LEU A 285 -33.62 27.32 40.16
CA LEU A 285 -33.39 28.48 41.00
C LEU A 285 -32.81 29.59 40.12
N SER A 286 -33.35 30.79 40.26
CA SER A 286 -32.80 31.99 39.62
C SER A 286 -31.41 32.33 40.19
N ASN A 287 -30.60 33.05 39.41
CA ASN A 287 -29.25 33.47 39.85
C ASN A 287 -29.27 34.33 41.13
N ASP A 288 -30.34 35.09 41.36
CA ASP A 288 -30.50 35.90 42.58
C ASP A 288 -30.84 35.04 43.81
N GLU A 289 -31.61 33.96 43.64
CA GLU A 289 -31.84 32.99 44.70
C GLU A 289 -30.54 32.27 45.08
N LEU A 290 -29.74 31.84 44.09
CA LEU A 290 -28.44 31.20 44.36
C LEU A 290 -27.48 32.13 45.13
N ARG A 291 -27.50 33.44 44.84
CA ARG A 291 -26.71 34.44 45.59
C ARG A 291 -27.19 34.58 47.02
N THR A 292 -28.50 34.66 47.23
CA THR A 292 -29.10 34.74 48.57
C THR A 292 -28.77 33.51 49.42
N TRP A 293 -28.88 32.30 48.87
CA TRP A 293 -28.55 31.05 49.56
C TRP A 293 -27.06 30.93 49.90
N ARG A 294 -26.16 31.40 49.02
CA ARG A 294 -24.72 31.50 49.31
C ARG A 294 -24.40 32.56 50.36
N GLY A 295 -25.21 33.61 50.46
CA GLY A 295 -25.10 34.63 51.51
C GLY A 295 -25.46 34.09 52.90
N ILE A 296 -26.51 33.26 52.99
CA ILE A 296 -27.03 32.73 54.27
C ILE A 296 -26.21 31.54 54.77
N PHE A 297 -25.78 30.62 53.88
CA PHE A 297 -25.14 29.36 54.27
C PHE A 297 -23.64 29.27 53.95
N GLY A 298 -23.06 30.33 53.38
CA GLY A 298 -21.63 30.45 53.07
C GLY A 298 -21.29 30.26 51.59
N LYS A 299 -20.24 30.98 51.13
CA LYS A 299 -19.86 31.12 49.71
C LYS A 299 -19.34 29.84 49.04
N LYS A 300 -19.11 28.76 49.79
CA LYS A 300 -18.53 27.50 49.29
C LYS A 300 -19.56 26.43 48.87
N LEU A 301 -20.86 26.71 48.98
CA LEU A 301 -21.87 25.72 48.55
C LEU A 301 -21.99 25.64 47.03
N THR A 302 -21.93 24.42 46.51
CA THR A 302 -22.19 24.12 45.11
C THR A 302 -23.68 24.22 44.77
N VAL A 303 -24.01 24.41 43.50
CA VAL A 303 -25.40 24.57 43.05
C VAL A 303 -26.27 23.35 43.41
N ALA A 304 -25.71 22.14 43.34
CA ALA A 304 -26.38 20.92 43.74
C ALA A 304 -26.76 20.90 45.23
N GLN A 305 -25.84 21.30 46.11
CA GLN A 305 -26.10 21.39 47.55
C GLN A 305 -27.15 22.44 47.91
N ILE A 306 -27.21 23.54 47.14
CA ILE A 306 -28.24 24.57 47.32
C ILE A 306 -29.62 24.02 46.91
N LYS A 307 -29.71 23.33 45.77
CA LYS A 307 -30.96 22.68 45.30
C LYS A 307 -31.49 21.67 46.31
N GLU A 308 -30.60 20.85 46.87
CA GLU A 308 -30.96 19.87 47.90
C GLU A 308 -31.51 20.54 49.18
N LYS A 309 -30.85 21.61 49.65
CA LYS A 309 -31.33 22.37 50.82
C LYS A 309 -32.66 23.06 50.55
N VAL A 310 -32.84 23.68 49.38
CA VAL A 310 -34.10 24.34 48.98
C VAL A 310 -35.25 23.32 48.94
N SER A 311 -35.01 22.13 48.40
CA SER A 311 -35.99 21.04 48.38
C SER A 311 -36.39 20.64 49.81
N LYS A 312 -35.42 20.50 50.73
CA LYS A 312 -35.69 20.19 52.14
C LYS A 312 -36.48 21.30 52.85
N TYR A 313 -36.13 22.56 52.66
CA TYR A 313 -36.85 23.69 53.26
C TYR A 313 -38.27 23.88 52.69
N ARG A 314 -38.46 23.72 51.37
CA ARG A 314 -39.80 23.78 50.74
C ARG A 314 -40.71 22.61 51.18
N LYS A 315 -40.13 21.43 51.43
CA LYS A 315 -40.87 20.29 52.01
C LYS A 315 -41.23 20.55 53.48
N ALA A 316 -40.36 21.20 54.25
CA ALA A 316 -40.61 21.56 55.65
C ALA A 316 -41.66 22.68 55.80
N ALA A 317 -41.69 23.66 54.89
CA ALA A 317 -42.65 24.77 54.91
C ALA A 317 -44.08 24.40 54.42
N LYS A 318 -44.26 23.19 53.89
CA LYS A 318 -45.58 22.64 53.49
C LYS A 318 -46.27 21.82 54.59
N LYS A 319 -45.66 21.73 55.77
CA LYS A 319 -46.25 21.18 57.00
C LYS A 319 -46.60 22.33 57.93
#